data_AF-A0A3D6E0D8-F1
#
_entry.id   AF-A0A3D6E0D8-F1
#
_cell.length_a   1.000
_cell.length_b   1.000
_cell.length_c   1.000
_cell.angle_alpha   90.00
_cell.angle_beta   90.00
_cell.angle_gamma   90.00
#
_symmetry.space_group_name_H-M   'P 1'
#
loop_
_entity.id
_entity.type
_entity.pdbx_description
1 polymer ?
#
loop_
_entity_poly.entity_id
_entity_poly.type
_entity_poly.pdbx_seq_one_letter_code
_entity_poly.pdbx_strand_id
1 'polypeptide(L)'
;MPEAAVNTVHEHRLTLAELLGWLVEDRLVGQPEADTLLKESRLNRLVAHPLVILADQKWKSHQEPPKALNLEELGEWLARKVGLEYQHI
;
A
#
# COMPACT_ATOMS: atom_id res chain seq x y z
N MET A 1 4.58 24.20 -18.27
CA MET A 1 3.51 24.18 -17.25
C MET A 1 3.28 22.70 -16.93
N PRO A 2 3.70 22.16 -15.78
CA PRO A 2 3.28 20.82 -15.41
C PRO A 2 1.87 20.92 -14.80
N GLU A 3 0.95 20.17 -15.37
CA GLU A 3 -0.42 20.03 -14.91
C GLU A 3 -0.41 19.52 -13.46
N ALA A 4 -0.84 20.40 -12.55
CA ALA A 4 -1.15 20.02 -11.18
C ALA A 4 -2.35 19.08 -11.24
N ALA A 5 -2.07 17.77 -11.23
CA ALA A 5 -3.08 16.75 -11.03
C ALA A 5 -3.79 17.07 -9.71
N VAL A 6 -5.04 17.51 -9.81
CA VAL A 6 -5.94 17.72 -8.69
C VAL A 6 -6.09 16.37 -8.00
N ASN A 7 -5.28 16.18 -6.97
CA ASN A 7 -5.37 15.02 -6.12
C ASN A 7 -6.57 15.24 -5.21
N THR A 8 -7.72 14.73 -5.64
CA THR A 8 -8.87 14.51 -4.78
C THR A 8 -8.47 13.48 -3.73
N VAL A 9 -7.73 13.92 -2.72
CA VAL A 9 -7.48 13.18 -1.49
C VAL A 9 -8.85 13.07 -0.83
N HIS A 10 -9.56 12.00 -1.18
CA HIS A 10 -10.79 11.67 -0.49
C HIS A 10 -10.44 11.49 0.98
N GLU A 11 -11.05 12.28 1.86
CA GLU A 11 -10.94 12.19 3.33
C GLU A 11 -11.59 10.90 3.88
N HIS A 12 -11.42 9.78 3.17
CA HIS A 12 -11.81 8.47 3.60
C HIS A 12 -10.64 7.79 4.31
N ARG A 13 -10.96 7.01 5.34
CA ARG A 13 -9.96 6.16 5.99
C ARG A 13 -9.38 5.21 4.94
N LEU A 14 -8.09 5.34 4.68
CA LEU A 14 -7.33 4.42 3.85
C LEU A 14 -7.59 2.98 4.33
N THR A 15 -8.30 2.19 3.51
CA THR A 15 -8.58 0.80 3.86
C THR A 15 -7.52 -0.13 3.31
N LEU A 16 -7.27 -1.25 4.01
CA LEU A 16 -6.35 -2.28 3.56
C LEU A 16 -6.72 -2.81 2.17
N ALA A 17 -8.03 -2.93 1.87
CA ALA A 17 -8.52 -3.38 0.57
C ALA A 17 -8.07 -2.48 -0.58
N GLU A 18 -8.12 -1.15 -0.39
CA GLU A 18 -7.68 -0.19 -1.40
C GLU A 18 -6.17 -0.28 -1.62
N LEU A 19 -5.39 -0.36 -0.53
CA LEU A 19 -3.93 -0.47 -0.62
C LEU A 19 -3.51 -1.74 -1.36
N LEU A 20 -4.17 -2.85 -1.04
CA LEU A 20 -3.96 -4.14 -1.69
C LEU A 20 -4.32 -4.11 -3.18
N GLY A 21 -5.44 -3.48 -3.53
CA GLY A 21 -5.82 -3.29 -4.93
C GLY A 21 -4.74 -2.55 -5.71
N TRP A 22 -4.21 -1.46 -5.16
CA TRP A 22 -3.13 -0.71 -5.79
C TRP A 22 -1.81 -1.49 -5.90
N LEU A 23 -1.44 -2.28 -4.89
CA LEU A 23 -0.24 -3.11 -4.94
C LEU A 23 -0.33 -4.18 -6.05
N VAL A 24 -1.52 -4.75 -6.27
CA VAL A 24 -1.77 -5.73 -7.35
C VAL A 24 -1.73 -5.04 -8.71
N GLU A 25 -2.36 -3.87 -8.84
CA GLU A 25 -2.34 -3.05 -10.06
C GLU A 25 -0.91 -2.67 -10.47
N ASP A 26 -0.08 -2.30 -9.50
CA ASP A 26 1.34 -1.95 -9.72
C ASP A 26 2.24 -3.18 -9.97
N ARG A 27 1.65 -4.39 -9.92
CA ARG A 27 2.34 -5.69 -9.97
C ARG A 27 3.46 -5.83 -8.93
N LEU A 28 3.29 -5.18 -7.79
CA LEU A 28 4.16 -5.34 -6.64
C LEU A 28 3.87 -6.66 -5.92
N VAL A 29 2.61 -7.08 -5.87
CA VAL A 29 2.16 -8.28 -5.13
C VAL A 29 1.19 -9.08 -5.99
N GLY A 30 1.09 -10.38 -5.75
CA GLY A 30 0.08 -11.22 -6.39
C GLY A 30 -1.32 -10.91 -5.86
N GLN A 31 -2.31 -10.99 -6.76
CA GLN A 31 -3.73 -11.00 -6.38
C GLN A 31 -4.08 -12.06 -5.30
N PRO A 32 -3.52 -13.29 -5.32
CA PRO A 32 -3.80 -14.26 -4.25
C PRO A 32 -3.18 -13.88 -2.90
N GLU A 33 -1.98 -13.29 -2.86
CA GLU A 33 -1.40 -12.77 -1.61
C GLU A 33 -2.25 -11.63 -1.04
N ALA A 34 -2.73 -10.73 -1.90
CA ALA A 34 -3.59 -9.63 -1.50
C ALA A 34 -4.92 -10.11 -0.90
N ASP A 35 -5.62 -11.01 -1.58
CA ASP A 35 -6.90 -11.55 -1.09
C ASP A 35 -6.73 -12.30 0.25
N THR A 36 -5.63 -13.05 0.39
CA THR A 36 -5.28 -13.73 1.65
C THR A 36 -5.13 -12.73 2.79
N LEU A 37 -4.33 -11.68 2.61
CA LEU A 37 -4.11 -10.69 3.66
C LEU A 37 -5.39 -9.93 4.02
N LEU A 38 -6.22 -9.61 3.02
CA LEU A 38 -7.50 -8.95 3.25
C LEU A 38 -8.44 -9.80 4.11
N LYS A 39 -8.50 -11.11 3.83
CA LYS A 39 -9.28 -12.06 4.63
C LYS A 39 -8.73 -12.19 6.05
N GLU A 40 -7.42 -12.36 6.18
CA GLU A 40 -6.75 -12.45 7.48
C GLU A 40 -6.97 -11.19 8.33
N SER A 41 -6.88 -9.99 7.74
CA SER A 41 -7.15 -8.72 8.42
C SER A 41 -8.58 -8.60 8.92
N ARG A 42 -9.56 -9.05 8.11
CA ARG A 42 -10.98 -9.08 8.49
C ARG A 42 -11.23 -10.08 9.62
N LEU A 43 -10.61 -11.27 9.56
CA LEU A 43 -10.74 -12.33 10.55
C LEU A 43 -10.10 -11.94 11.89
N ASN A 44 -8.87 -11.41 11.85
CA ASN A 44 -8.11 -11.04 13.05
C ASN A 44 -8.52 -9.67 13.62
N ARG A 45 -9.45 -8.93 12.98
CA ARG A 45 -9.81 -7.55 13.35
C ARG A 45 -8.58 -6.73 13.71
N LEU A 46 -7.55 -6.81 12.86
CA LEU A 46 -6.25 -6.19 13.15
C LEU A 46 -6.45 -4.69 13.39
N VAL A 47 -6.19 -4.26 14.62
CA VAL A 47 -6.34 -2.86 15.07
C VAL A 47 -5.17 -2.00 14.57
N ALA A 48 -4.12 -2.64 14.04
CA ALA A 48 -2.96 -1.97 13.47
C ALA A 48 -3.28 -1.24 12.15
N HIS A 49 -2.48 -0.22 11.84
CA HIS A 49 -2.58 0.49 10.57
C HIS A 49 -2.28 -0.45 9.39
N PRO A 50 -3.00 -0.32 8.26
CA PRO A 50 -2.86 -1.23 7.10
C PRO A 50 -1.44 -1.29 6.55
N LEU A 51 -0.69 -0.18 6.58
CA LEU A 51 0.72 -0.14 6.22
C LEU A 51 1.61 -1.02 7.10
N VAL A 52 1.35 -1.06 8.40
CA VAL A 52 2.11 -1.88 9.36
C VAL A 52 1.83 -3.36 9.12
N ILE A 53 0.57 -3.71 8.89
CA ILE A 53 0.15 -5.09 8.59
C ILE A 53 0.84 -5.58 7.31
N LEU A 54 0.89 -4.75 6.27
CA LEU A 54 1.56 -5.06 5.02
C LEU A 54 3.08 -5.20 5.17
N ALA A 55 3.71 -4.29 5.92
CA ALA A 55 5.14 -4.37 6.20
C ALA A 55 5.51 -5.63 7.01
N ASP A 56 4.63 -6.07 7.91
CA ASP A 56 4.81 -7.30 8.69
C ASP A 56 4.81 -8.55 7.80
N GLN A 57 4.06 -8.54 6.68
CA GLN A 57 4.06 -9.66 5.73
C GLN A 57 5.40 -9.85 5.00
N LYS A 58 6.26 -8.83 4.98
CA LYS A 58 7.58 -8.86 4.31
C LYS A 58 7.51 -9.40 2.88
N TRP A 59 6.53 -8.92 2.12
CA TRP A 59 6.35 -9.34 0.74
C TRP A 59 7.55 -8.99 -0.13
N LYS A 60 7.80 -9.83 -1.15
CA LYS A 60 8.82 -9.57 -2.15
C LYS A 60 8.14 -8.96 -3.35
N SER A 61 8.60 -7.79 -3.79
CA SER A 61 8.04 -7.15 -4.97
C SER A 61 8.23 -8.06 -6.19
N HIS A 62 7.19 -8.19 -7.00
CA HIS A 62 7.27 -8.83 -8.31
C HIS A 62 7.92 -7.94 -9.39
N GLN A 63 8.31 -6.70 -9.05
CA GLN A 63 9.18 -5.89 -9.88
C GLN A 63 10.61 -6.45 -9.90
N GLU A 64 11.26 -6.33 -11.07
CA GLU A 64 12.70 -6.57 -11.21
C GLU A 64 13.45 -5.23 -11.04
N PRO A 65 14.40 -5.10 -10.10
CA PRO A 65 14.90 -6.13 -9.17
C PRO A 65 13.94 -6.42 -8.01
N PRO A 66 13.83 -7.69 -7.55
CA PRO A 66 12.93 -8.07 -6.47
C PRO A 66 13.40 -7.43 -5.16
N LYS A 67 12.67 -6.40 -4.74
CA LYS A 67 12.94 -5.63 -3.53
C LYS A 67 11.98 -6.06 -2.43
N ALA A 68 12.44 -6.03 -1.18
CA ALA A 68 11.58 -6.32 -0.04
C ALA A 68 10.62 -5.14 0.18
N LEU A 69 9.32 -5.40 0.22
CA LEU A 69 8.29 -4.42 0.56
C LEU A 69 8.26 -4.22 2.07
N ASN A 70 9.22 -3.45 2.56
CA ASN A 70 9.28 -3.00 3.95
C ASN A 70 8.38 -1.78 4.16
N LEU A 71 8.20 -1.38 5.43
CA LEU A 71 7.42 -0.20 5.80
C LEU A 71 7.87 1.05 5.04
N GLU A 72 9.18 1.22 4.86
CA GLU A 72 9.78 2.35 4.14
C GLU A 72 9.42 2.35 2.65
N GLU A 73 9.53 1.21 1.98
CA GLU A 73 9.21 1.06 0.55
C GLU A 73 7.70 1.23 0.31
N LEU A 74 6.87 0.65 1.17
CA LEU A 74 5.42 0.80 1.13
C LEU A 74 5.00 2.24 1.42
N GLY A 75 5.68 2.91 2.36
CA GLY A 75 5.47 4.32 2.68
C GLY A 75 5.83 5.25 1.52
N GLU A 76 7.01 5.05 0.91
CA GLU A 76 7.45 5.81 -0.26
C GLU A 76 6.53 5.58 -1.46
N TRP A 77 6.19 4.33 -1.75
CA TRP A 77 5.29 3.99 -2.84
C TRP A 77 3.89 4.60 -2.62
N LEU A 78 3.36 4.51 -1.40
CA LEU A 78 2.08 5.11 -1.07
C LEU A 78 2.14 6.62 -1.27
N ALA A 79 3.18 7.30 -0.79
CA ALA A 79 3.37 8.74 -0.98
C ALA A 79 3.33 9.14 -2.45
N ARG A 80 4.04 8.38 -3.31
CA ARG A 80 4.02 8.58 -4.76
C ARG A 80 2.63 8.34 -5.36
N LYS A 81 1.92 7.29 -4.92
CA LYS A 81 0.57 6.94 -5.41
C LYS A 81 -0.50 7.95 -5.00
N VAL A 82 -0.48 8.38 -3.74
CA VAL A 82 -1.44 9.37 -3.23
C VAL A 82 -0.99 10.79 -3.51
N GLY A 83 0.11 11.02 -4.24
CA GLY A 83 0.61 12.34 -4.64
C GLY A 83 0.72 13.34 -3.49
N LEU A 84 0.83 12.84 -2.25
CA LEU A 84 0.97 13.63 -1.05
C LEU A 84 2.46 13.75 -0.73
N GLU A 85 2.93 14.97 -0.49
CA GLU A 85 4.28 15.17 0.03
C GLU A 85 4.41 14.41 1.35
N TYR A 86 5.36 13.47 1.42
CA TYR A 86 5.66 12.67 2.60
C TYR A 86 6.25 13.59 3.68
N GLN A 87 5.40 14.17 4.53
CA GLN A 87 5.82 14.94 5.70
C GLN A 87 5.92 14.00 6.90
N HIS A 88 7.13 13.51 7.16
CA HIS A 88 7.52 13.00 8.47
C HIS A 88 7.52 14.20 9.45
N ILE A 89 6.71 14.15 10.51
CA ILE A 89 6.79 15.10 11.64
C ILE A 89 7.24 14.39 12.91
#